data_AF-A0A928TS59-F1
#
_entry.id   AF-A0A928TS59-F1
#
_cell.length_a   1.000
_cell.length_b   1.000
_cell.length_c   1.000
_cell.angle_alpha   90.00
_cell.angle_beta   90.00
_cell.angle_gamma   90.00
#
_symmetry.space_group_name_H-M   'P 1'
#
loop_
_entity.id
_entity.type
_entity.pdbx_description
1 polymer ?
#
loop_
_entity_poly.entity_id
_entity_poly.type
_entity_poly.pdbx_seq_one_letter_code
_entity_poly.pdbx_strand_id
1 'polypeptide(L)'
;MITACALHGLGGDIQGRLAPQKEDERQRLAEAGIDVGRKLGLADLASGEDHTFAATSITQGDFLRGMRYTPTGAITHSLVIRSRSGTWRVIESHHRWEKLMQISSVLYR
;
A
#
# COMPACT_ATOMS: atom_id res chain seq x y z
N MET A 1 -2.37 -9.01 -0.84
CA MET A 1 -1.13 -8.99 -0.04
C MET A 1 -0.91 -7.63 0.62
N ILE A 2 -0.78 -6.52 -0.13
CA ILE A 2 -0.56 -5.17 0.45
C ILE A 2 -1.56 -4.81 1.57
N THR A 3 -2.86 -5.03 1.33
CA THR A 3 -3.90 -4.79 2.35
C THR A 3 -3.71 -5.63 3.62
N ALA A 4 -3.25 -6.88 3.49
CA ALA A 4 -2.98 -7.75 4.64
C ALA A 4 -1.86 -7.18 5.52
N CYS A 5 -0.77 -6.67 4.93
CA CYS A 5 0.29 -5.99 5.68
C CYS A 5 -0.24 -4.79 6.49
N ALA A 6 -1.14 -3.99 5.92
CA ALA A 6 -1.76 -2.87 6.63
C ALA A 6 -2.67 -3.36 7.77
N LEU A 7 -3.49 -4.38 7.51
CA LEU A 7 -4.43 -4.92 8.50
C LEU A 7 -3.75 -5.59 9.68
N HIS A 8 -2.57 -6.19 9.50
CA HIS A 8 -1.74 -6.67 10.60
C HIS A 8 -1.43 -5.57 11.62
N GLY A 9 -1.17 -4.34 11.17
CA GLY A 9 -0.87 -3.24 12.08
C GLY A 9 -2.09 -2.44 12.55
N LEU A 10 -3.22 -2.56 11.87
CA LEU A 10 -4.48 -1.94 12.28
C LEU A 10 -5.35 -2.86 13.16
N GLY A 11 -5.01 -4.14 13.28
CA GLY A 11 -5.79 -5.13 14.03
C GLY A 11 -7.08 -5.55 13.32
N GLY A 12 -7.07 -5.54 11.98
CA GLY A 12 -8.20 -6.02 11.17
C GLY A 12 -7.98 -7.42 10.61
N ASP A 13 -8.91 -7.88 9.76
CA ASP A 13 -8.84 -9.19 9.11
C ASP A 13 -9.23 -9.09 7.62
N ILE A 14 -8.74 -10.03 6.82
CA ILE A 14 -9.08 -10.18 5.41
C ILE A 14 -9.01 -11.65 5.02
N GLN A 15 -9.97 -12.07 4.21
CA GLN A 15 -9.94 -13.37 3.55
C GLN A 15 -10.05 -13.20 2.05
N GLY A 16 -9.37 -14.07 1.32
CA GLY A 16 -9.37 -14.09 -0.13
C GLY A 16 -9.27 -15.50 -0.69
N ARG A 17 -9.42 -15.60 -2.00
CA ARG A 17 -9.20 -16.81 -2.77
C ARG A 17 -8.72 -16.39 -4.15
N LEU A 18 -7.86 -17.19 -4.76
CA LEU A 18 -7.47 -16.96 -6.15
C LEU A 18 -8.69 -17.09 -7.06
N ALA A 19 -8.86 -16.15 -7.98
CA ALA A 19 -10.01 -16.09 -8.88
C ALA A 19 -9.53 -15.99 -10.33
N PRO A 20 -8.92 -17.05 -10.89
CA PRO A 20 -8.49 -17.04 -12.28
C PRO A 20 -9.69 -16.83 -13.21
N GLN A 21 -9.55 -15.88 -14.12
CA GLN A 21 -10.61 -15.44 -15.04
C GLN A 21 -10.54 -16.18 -16.38
N LYS A 22 -9.39 -16.78 -16.69
CA LYS A 22 -9.15 -17.51 -17.94
C LYS A 22 -8.64 -18.92 -17.69
N GLU A 23 -8.76 -19.77 -18.69
CA GLU A 23 -8.35 -21.17 -18.60
C GLU A 23 -6.83 -21.33 -18.53
N ASP A 24 -6.08 -20.50 -19.25
CA ASP A 24 -4.62 -20.50 -19.20
C ASP A 24 -4.09 -20.12 -17.80
N GLU A 25 -4.76 -19.21 -17.10
CA GLU A 25 -4.48 -18.88 -15.70
C GLU A 25 -4.73 -20.09 -14.78
N ARG A 26 -5.85 -20.80 -14.98
CA ARG A 26 -6.18 -22.01 -14.20
C ARG A 26 -5.14 -23.11 -14.39
N GLN A 27 -4.75 -23.35 -15.65
CA GLN A 27 -3.77 -24.37 -15.99
C GLN A 27 -2.41 -24.06 -15.34
N ARG A 28 -1.93 -22.82 -15.44
CA ARG A 28 -0.66 -22.40 -14.81
C ARG A 28 -0.66 -22.57 -13.29
N LEU A 29 -1.80 -22.28 -12.64
CA LEU A 29 -1.94 -22.49 -11.20
C LEU A 29 -1.92 -23.97 -10.84
N ALA A 30 -2.59 -24.83 -11.62
CA ALA A 30 -2.58 -26.27 -11.42
C ALA A 30 -1.18 -26.89 -11.64
N GLU A 31 -0.48 -26.47 -12.70
CA GLU A 31 0.91 -26.87 -12.97
C GLU A 31 1.87 -26.44 -11.86
N ALA A 32 1.62 -25.29 -11.23
CA ALA A 32 2.35 -24.82 -10.05
C ALA A 32 1.92 -25.51 -8.73
N GLY A 33 0.95 -26.44 -8.77
CA GLY A 33 0.44 -27.13 -7.58
C GLY A 33 -0.37 -26.23 -6.64
N ILE A 34 -0.91 -25.12 -7.14
CA ILE A 34 -1.65 -24.14 -6.34
C ILE A 34 -3.13 -24.47 -6.37
N ASP A 35 -3.69 -24.76 -5.18
CA ASP A 35 -5.13 -24.98 -5.01
C ASP A 35 -5.90 -23.66 -5.07
N VAL A 36 -6.67 -23.48 -6.15
CA VAL A 36 -7.56 -22.32 -6.37
C VAL A 36 -8.76 -22.32 -5.40
N GLY A 37 -9.13 -23.47 -4.83
CA GLY A 37 -10.20 -23.61 -3.84
C GLY A 37 -9.83 -23.12 -2.45
N ARG A 38 -8.53 -23.02 -2.14
CA ARG A 38 -8.01 -22.65 -0.82
C ARG A 38 -8.44 -21.23 -0.43
N LYS A 39 -9.02 -21.11 0.77
CA LYS A 39 -9.21 -19.81 1.42
C LYS A 39 -7.89 -19.34 2.01
N LEU A 40 -7.53 -18.10 1.72
CA LEU A 40 -6.33 -17.44 2.22
C LEU A 40 -6.77 -16.42 3.27
N GLY A 41 -6.38 -16.61 4.52
CA GLY A 41 -6.58 -15.65 5.59
C GLY A 41 -5.47 -14.59 5.64
N LEU A 42 -5.54 -13.71 6.63
CA LEU A 42 -4.58 -12.62 6.85
C LEU A 42 -3.11 -13.13 6.83
N ALA A 43 -2.80 -14.16 7.62
CA ALA A 43 -1.45 -14.72 7.72
C ALA A 43 -1.01 -15.51 6.47
N ASP A 44 -1.94 -16.01 5.66
CA ASP A 44 -1.61 -16.62 4.36
C ASP A 44 -1.24 -15.54 3.33
N LEU A 45 -1.85 -14.35 3.44
CA LEU A 45 -1.67 -13.23 2.51
C LEU A 45 -0.47 -12.34 2.84
N ALA A 46 -0.04 -12.32 4.10
CA ALA A 46 1.18 -11.66 4.57
C ALA A 46 1.69 -12.39 5.83
N SER A 47 2.70 -13.23 5.69
CA SER A 47 3.22 -14.02 6.81
C SER A 47 4.22 -13.23 7.67
N GLY A 48 4.36 -13.62 8.94
CA GLY A 48 5.27 -12.96 9.89
C GLY A 48 4.60 -11.88 10.74
N GLU A 49 5.37 -11.31 11.67
CA GLU A 49 4.84 -10.39 12.70
C GLU A 49 5.29 -8.93 12.54
N ASP A 50 6.31 -8.66 11.71
CA ASP A 50 6.86 -7.32 11.49
C ASP A 50 6.67 -6.86 10.04
N HIS A 51 5.52 -6.22 9.82
CA HIS A 51 5.10 -5.62 8.57
C HIS A 51 5.18 -4.10 8.68
N THR A 52 5.66 -3.47 7.63
CA THR A 52 5.57 -2.02 7.46
C THR A 52 4.79 -1.71 6.19
N PHE A 53 3.80 -0.84 6.32
CA PHE A 53 2.98 -0.36 5.21
C PHE A 53 3.09 1.16 5.12
N ALA A 54 3.22 1.67 3.90
CA ALA A 54 3.18 3.10 3.62
C ALA A 54 2.35 3.36 2.35
N ALA A 55 1.47 4.34 2.41
CA ALA A 55 0.70 4.81 1.26
C ALA A 55 0.61 6.33 1.28
N THR A 56 0.68 6.94 0.10
CA THR A 56 0.52 8.38 -0.09
C THR A 56 -0.64 8.61 -1.05
N SER A 57 -1.57 9.47 -0.66
CA SER A 57 -2.73 9.76 -1.50
C SER A 57 -2.37 10.65 -2.68
N ILE A 58 -2.84 10.26 -3.86
CA ILE A 58 -2.80 11.07 -5.07
C ILE A 58 -4.06 11.92 -5.12
N THR A 59 -5.23 11.29 -5.19
CA THR A 59 -6.54 11.96 -5.20
C THR A 59 -7.16 11.99 -3.81
N GLN A 60 -8.16 12.86 -3.63
CA GLN A 60 -8.95 12.90 -2.40
C GLN A 60 -9.69 11.58 -2.22
N GLY A 61 -9.47 10.93 -1.08
CA GLY A 61 -10.27 9.79 -0.63
C GLY A 61 -10.88 10.05 0.74
N ASP A 62 -11.69 9.09 1.20
CA ASP A 62 -12.36 9.18 2.50
C ASP A 62 -11.37 9.09 3.68
N PHE A 63 -10.28 8.34 3.48
CA PHE A 63 -9.34 8.02 4.55
C PHE A 63 -8.11 8.96 4.61
N LEU A 64 -7.65 9.44 3.46
CA LEU A 64 -6.50 10.33 3.35
C LEU A 64 -6.78 11.43 2.33
N ARG A 65 -6.40 12.66 2.68
CA ARG A 65 -6.52 13.82 1.81
C ARG A 65 -5.67 13.65 0.55
N GLY A 66 -6.19 14.15 -0.56
CA GLY A 66 -5.45 14.16 -1.82
C GLY A 66 -4.19 15.01 -1.76
N MET A 67 -3.26 14.72 -2.65
CA MET A 67 -2.14 15.61 -2.92
C MET A 67 -2.66 16.93 -3.48
N ARG A 68 -2.04 18.04 -3.06
CA ARG A 68 -2.33 19.37 -3.59
C ARG A 68 -1.05 20.07 -4.03
N TYR A 69 -1.09 20.67 -5.21
CA TYR A 69 -0.07 21.61 -5.62
C TYR A 69 -0.26 22.96 -4.92
N THR A 70 0.84 23.65 -4.69
CA THR A 70 0.92 25.02 -4.18
C THR A 70 1.73 25.85 -5.18
N PRO A 71 1.69 27.19 -5.14
CA PRO A 71 2.48 28.01 -6.05
C PRO A 71 4.00 27.72 -6.03
N THR A 72 4.52 27.18 -4.92
CA THR A 72 5.95 26.94 -4.71
C THR A 72 6.31 25.47 -4.44
N GLY A 73 5.39 24.54 -4.68
CA GLY A 73 5.56 23.19 -4.15
C GLY A 73 4.35 22.26 -4.22
N ALA A 74 4.39 21.21 -3.41
CA ALA A 74 3.28 20.28 -3.24
C ALA A 74 3.10 19.91 -1.76
N ILE A 75 1.89 19.50 -1.39
CA ILE A 75 1.57 18.98 -0.07
C ILE A 75 0.95 17.59 -0.25
N THR A 76 1.51 16.61 0.43
CA THR A 76 1.06 15.21 0.35
C THR A 76 0.64 14.70 1.72
N HIS A 77 -0.30 13.77 1.73
CA HIS A 77 -0.70 13.07 2.95
C HIS A 77 -0.38 11.58 2.81
N SER A 78 0.31 11.06 3.81
CA SER A 78 0.74 9.66 3.85
C SER A 78 0.25 8.97 5.11
N LEU A 79 -0.07 7.69 5.01
CA LEU A 79 -0.28 6.79 6.14
C LEU A 79 0.89 5.82 6.23
N VAL A 80 1.51 5.73 7.40
CA VAL A 80 2.56 4.76 7.70
C VAL A 80 2.12 3.89 8.87
N ILE A 81 2.17 2.57 8.72
CA ILE A 81 1.75 1.59 9.72
C ILE A 81 2.90 0.63 9.97
N ARG A 82 3.13 0.27 11.23
CA ARG A 82 4.04 -0.81 11.62
C ARG A 82 3.34 -1.80 12.55
N SER A 83 3.24 -3.06 12.14
CA SER A 83 2.50 -4.08 12.89
C SER A 83 3.12 -4.39 14.25
N ARG A 84 4.44 -4.56 14.29
CA ARG A 84 5.15 -4.93 15.53
C ARG A 84 4.98 -3.91 16.65
N SER A 85 4.75 -2.63 16.34
CA SER A 85 4.50 -1.60 17.36
C SER A 85 3.03 -1.17 17.45
N GLY A 86 2.15 -1.71 16.61
CA GLY A 86 0.76 -1.26 16.47
C GLY A 86 0.61 0.23 16.12
N THR A 87 1.69 0.87 15.66
CA THR A 87 1.72 2.32 15.47
C THR A 87 1.34 2.65 14.05
N TRP A 88 0.37 3.54 13.90
CA TRP A 88 0.07 4.19 12.62
C TRP A 88 0.27 5.70 12.75
N ARG A 89 0.73 6.32 11.67
CA ARG A 89 1.02 7.76 11.58
C ARG A 89 0.41 8.30 10.31
N VAL A 90 -0.32 9.41 10.44
CA VAL A 90 -0.70 10.25 9.32
C VAL A 90 0.31 11.38 9.23
N ILE A 91 0.94 11.52 8.07
CA ILE A 91 2.04 12.45 7.82
C ILE A 91 1.60 13.42 6.73
N GLU A 92 1.52 14.71 7.07
CA GLU A 92 1.44 15.79 6.08
C GLU A 92 2.84 16.28 5.77
N SER A 93 3.24 16.23 4.50
CA SER A 93 4.57 16.65 4.04
C SER A 93 4.45 17.84 3.11
N HIS A 94 5.28 18.86 3.35
CA HIS A 94 5.36 20.09 2.54
C HIS A 94 6.63 20.06 1.71
N HIS A 95 6.48 19.96 0.40
CA HIS A 95 7.57 19.81 -0.56
C HIS A 95 7.85 21.15 -1.22
N ARG A 96 9.04 21.74 -0.97
CA ARG A 96 9.44 23.03 -1.56
C ARG A 96 10.24 22.79 -2.83
N TRP A 97 9.69 23.16 -3.99
CA TRP A 97 10.34 22.89 -5.27
C TRP A 97 11.67 23.60 -5.45
N GLU A 98 11.79 24.86 -5.01
CA GLU A 98 13.04 25.63 -5.08
C GLU A 98 14.22 24.86 -4.47
N LYS A 99 14.02 24.23 -3.31
CA LYS A 99 15.03 23.42 -2.63
C LYS A 99 15.19 22.04 -3.26
N LEU A 100 14.09 21.38 -3.63
CA LEU A 100 14.16 20.05 -4.24
C LEU A 100 14.85 20.07 -5.61
N MET A 101 14.64 21.12 -6.41
CA MET A 101 15.31 21.31 -7.70
C MET A 101 16.84 21.47 -7.58
N GLN A 102 17.37 21.80 -6.40
CA GLN A 102 18.83 21.90 -6.19
C GLN A 102 19.49 20.51 -6.05
N ILE A 103 18.71 19.47 -5.72
CA ILE A 103 19.23 18.13 -5.42
C ILE A 103 18.58 17.00 -6.24
N SER A 104 17.48 17.28 -6.93
CA SER A 104 16.74 16.29 -7.70
C SER A 104 17.12 16.34 -9.19
N SER A 105 17.23 15.17 -9.80
CA SER A 105 17.35 15.03 -11.26
C SER A 105 16.03 15.30 -12.01
N VAL A 106 14.92 15.44 -11.27
CA VAL A 106 13.59 15.72 -11.83
C VAL A 106 13.32 17.22 -11.73
N LEU A 107 12.90 17.80 -12.85
CA LEU A 107 12.39 19.18 -12.89
C LEU A 107 10.94 19.21 -12.42
N TYR A 108 10.70 19.89 -11.31
CA TYR A 108 9.35 20.17 -10.82
C TYR A 108 8.87 21.48 -11.49
N ARG A 109 8.04 21.37 -12.53
CA ARG A 109 7.46 22.49 -13.27
C ARG A 109 5.95 22.33 -13.38
#